data_AF-A0A117S831-F1
#
_entry.id   AF-A0A117S831-F1
#
_cell.length_a   1.000
_cell.length_b   1.000
_cell.length_c   1.000
_cell.angle_alpha   90.00
_cell.angle_beta   90.00
_cell.angle_gamma   90.00
#
_symmetry.space_group_name_H-M   'P 1'
#
loop_
_entity.id
_entity.type
_entity.pdbx_description
1 polymer ?
#
loop_
_entity_poly.entity_id
_entity_poly.type
_entity_poly.pdbx_seq_one_letter_code
_entity_poly.pdbx_strand_id
1 'polypeptide(L)'
;MNPPHNRLLNALMGAKEPRIAFWMSPQNWPDDAGDHIFAARALLRLGRIQHGDNWSDSSPMTELAWELPETLTLYTPHSDVMRAVSVLDQPNNGMGGLASFGVRDEFPTQIEWAKARAIIKQLADESWDRFMPYVYTARRIALACRANVMRSAIRAPEGGAFNECEWHLWNLEGGWTRFDTCRLMPDAPYSKTLPTADGHWLFLHAADFDKFCEKKDHAGSPEQNEDAVKKEIEQVRQRRSSGGRPDKYPWDEMAGELFRIIHVEGIPDYETEQQLPRRLMEWAEVEWSSAPSINAIKPRFAKWLAGLKKECNA
;
A
#
# COMPACT_ATOMS: atom_id res chain seq x y z
N MET A 1 9.32 5.53 -9.79
CA MET A 1 8.51 4.80 -8.80
C MET A 1 7.62 3.86 -9.58
N ASN A 2 7.53 2.58 -9.22
CA ASN A 2 6.58 1.69 -9.87
C ASN A 2 5.20 1.88 -9.20
N PRO A 3 4.14 2.17 -9.97
CA PRO A 3 2.77 2.22 -9.47
C PRO A 3 2.30 0.78 -9.15
N PRO A 4 1.08 0.58 -8.59
CA PRO A 4 0.67 -0.64 -7.89
C PRO A 4 0.25 -1.78 -8.84
N HIS A 5 1.04 -2.05 -9.89
CA HIS A 5 0.72 -3.05 -10.92
C HIS A 5 0.50 -4.46 -10.36
N ASN A 6 1.23 -4.84 -9.30
CA ASN A 6 1.04 -6.17 -8.68
C ASN A 6 -0.28 -6.32 -7.92
N ARG A 7 -0.93 -5.22 -7.48
CA ARG A 7 -2.23 -5.29 -6.81
C ARG A 7 -3.37 -5.46 -7.79
N LEU A 8 -3.27 -4.84 -8.97
CA LEU A 8 -4.26 -4.99 -10.04
C LEU A 8 -4.29 -6.45 -10.53
N LEU A 9 -3.11 -7.05 -10.75
CA LEU A 9 -2.98 -8.47 -11.08
C LEU A 9 -3.55 -9.37 -9.99
N ASN A 10 -3.27 -9.10 -8.72
CA ASN A 10 -3.83 -9.89 -7.62
C ASN A 10 -5.36 -9.75 -7.50
N ALA A 11 -5.89 -8.54 -7.67
CA ALA A 11 -7.34 -8.30 -7.67
C ALA A 11 -8.03 -8.97 -8.88
N LEU A 12 -7.44 -8.91 -10.07
CA LEU A 12 -7.92 -9.57 -11.28
C LEU A 12 -7.83 -11.10 -11.19
N MET A 13 -6.83 -11.64 -10.48
CA MET A 13 -6.64 -13.08 -10.26
C MET A 13 -7.37 -13.62 -9.02
N GLY A 14 -8.14 -12.79 -8.30
CA GLY A 14 -8.77 -13.18 -7.03
C GLY A 14 -7.78 -13.57 -5.93
N ALA A 15 -6.50 -13.22 -6.08
CA ALA A 15 -5.48 -13.44 -5.08
C ALA A 15 -5.69 -12.45 -3.93
N LYS A 16 -6.12 -12.98 -2.78
CA LYS A 16 -6.30 -12.21 -1.54
C LYS A 16 -5.02 -11.42 -1.22
N GLU A 17 -5.19 -10.20 -0.72
CA GLU A 17 -4.07 -9.38 -0.24
C GLU A 17 -3.16 -10.23 0.67
N PRO A 18 -1.83 -10.32 0.42
CA PRO A 18 -0.99 -11.31 1.10
C PRO A 18 -1.01 -11.21 2.62
N ARG A 19 -1.19 -9.99 3.16
CA ARG A 19 -1.43 -9.75 4.58
C ARG A 19 -2.67 -10.50 5.07
N ILE A 20 -3.82 -10.28 4.42
CA ILE A 20 -5.07 -10.93 4.79
C ILE A 20 -4.92 -12.45 4.68
N ALA A 21 -4.31 -12.96 3.60
CA ALA A 21 -4.06 -14.39 3.42
C ALA A 21 -3.20 -15.00 4.54
N PHE A 22 -2.14 -14.31 4.96
CA PHE A 22 -1.29 -14.70 6.09
C PHE A 22 -2.09 -14.75 7.40
N TRP A 23 -2.84 -13.69 7.69
CA TRP A 23 -3.59 -13.56 8.94
C TRP A 23 -4.80 -14.52 9.03
N MET A 24 -5.38 -14.91 7.89
CA MET A 24 -6.43 -15.92 7.81
C MET A 24 -5.95 -17.36 8.01
N SER A 25 -4.63 -17.59 8.06
CA SER A 25 -4.05 -18.94 8.08
C SER A 25 -3.16 -19.20 9.31
N PRO A 26 -3.66 -19.02 10.55
CA PRO A 26 -2.87 -19.17 11.77
C PRO A 26 -2.25 -20.57 11.96
N GLN A 27 -2.87 -21.60 11.39
CA GLN A 27 -2.35 -22.96 11.37
C GLN A 27 -1.04 -23.12 10.58
N ASN A 28 -0.71 -22.16 9.69
CA ASN A 28 0.52 -22.15 8.91
C ASN A 28 1.63 -21.31 9.57
N TRP A 29 1.36 -20.68 10.72
CA TRP A 29 2.36 -19.90 11.43
C TRP A 29 3.35 -20.81 12.16
N PRO A 30 4.60 -20.36 12.34
CA PRO A 30 5.52 -21.01 13.26
C PRO A 30 4.95 -21.13 14.67
N ASP A 31 5.33 -22.20 15.36
CA ASP A 31 5.17 -22.28 16.80
C ASP A 31 6.13 -21.36 17.55
N ASP A 32 5.70 -20.94 18.74
CA ASP A 32 6.59 -20.37 19.74
C ASP A 32 7.65 -21.43 20.12
N ALA A 33 8.89 -21.02 20.35
CA ALA A 33 9.98 -21.96 20.56
C ALA A 33 10.99 -21.45 21.58
N GLY A 34 11.25 -22.26 22.60
CA GLY A 34 12.17 -21.92 23.69
C GLY A 34 11.72 -20.66 24.43
N ASP A 35 12.57 -19.65 24.39
CA ASP A 35 12.38 -18.32 24.98
C ASP A 35 11.92 -17.27 23.95
N HIS A 36 11.40 -17.70 22.79
CA HIS A 36 10.92 -16.83 21.72
C HIS A 36 9.42 -17.01 21.46
N ILE A 37 8.72 -15.88 21.29
CA ILE A 37 7.31 -15.82 20.86
C ILE A 37 7.23 -15.34 19.41
N PHE A 38 6.41 -16.00 18.58
CA PHE A 38 6.21 -15.60 17.20
C PHE A 38 5.54 -14.22 17.13
N ALA A 39 6.05 -13.33 16.27
CA ALA A 39 5.65 -11.92 16.23
C ALA A 39 4.14 -11.71 16.02
N ALA A 40 3.46 -12.57 15.24
CA ALA A 40 2.01 -12.47 15.05
C ALA A 40 1.24 -12.72 16.36
N ARG A 41 1.63 -13.75 17.12
CA ARG A 41 1.00 -14.08 18.41
C ARG A 41 1.27 -12.99 19.45
N ALA A 42 2.50 -12.48 19.48
CA ALA A 42 2.86 -11.35 20.33
C ALA A 42 2.03 -10.10 20.02
N LEU A 43 1.83 -9.80 18.73
CA LEU A 43 1.00 -8.67 18.30
C LEU A 43 -0.45 -8.84 18.76
N LEU A 44 -1.08 -9.99 18.53
CA LEU A 44 -2.46 -10.23 18.98
C LEU A 44 -2.57 -10.10 20.51
N ARG A 45 -1.60 -10.64 21.25
CA ARG A 45 -1.57 -10.56 22.72
C ARG A 45 -1.45 -9.12 23.20
N LEU A 46 -0.53 -8.33 22.65
CA LEU A 46 -0.38 -6.92 23.02
C LEU A 46 -1.61 -6.11 22.62
N GLY A 47 -2.19 -6.39 21.45
CA GLY A 47 -3.39 -5.71 20.96
C GLY A 47 -4.57 -5.84 21.92
N ARG A 48 -4.85 -7.06 22.38
CA ARG A 48 -5.88 -7.33 23.41
C ARG A 48 -5.60 -6.60 24.72
N ILE A 49 -4.34 -6.58 25.17
CA ILE A 49 -3.93 -5.87 26.41
C ILE A 49 -4.12 -4.35 26.25
N GLN A 50 -3.73 -3.79 25.11
CA GLN A 50 -3.71 -2.35 24.88
C GLN A 50 -5.10 -1.76 24.59
N HIS A 51 -5.94 -2.50 23.86
CA HIS A 51 -7.22 -1.97 23.37
C HIS A 51 -8.44 -2.58 24.07
N GLY A 52 -8.27 -3.65 24.86
CA GLY A 52 -9.37 -4.29 25.59
C GLY A 52 -10.50 -4.68 24.65
N ASP A 53 -11.72 -4.25 24.98
CA ASP A 53 -12.93 -4.51 24.18
C ASP A 53 -12.89 -3.87 22.78
N ASN A 54 -12.05 -2.85 22.57
CA ASN A 54 -11.87 -2.21 21.26
C ASN A 54 -10.92 -3.00 20.34
N TRP A 55 -10.31 -4.08 20.82
CA TRP A 55 -9.49 -4.96 19.98
C TRP A 55 -10.35 -5.97 19.22
N SER A 56 -10.07 -6.15 17.94
CA SER A 56 -10.51 -7.32 17.20
C SER A 56 -9.32 -8.13 16.71
N ASP A 57 -9.35 -9.45 16.90
CA ASP A 57 -8.37 -10.34 16.27
C ASP A 57 -8.45 -10.32 14.74
N SER A 58 -9.53 -9.76 14.19
CA SER A 58 -9.67 -9.50 12.76
C SER A 58 -9.07 -8.17 12.30
N SER A 59 -8.62 -7.29 13.20
CA SER A 59 -8.02 -6.00 12.83
C SER A 59 -6.90 -6.13 11.78
N PRO A 60 -5.94 -7.07 11.87
CA PRO A 60 -4.90 -7.26 10.85
C PRO A 60 -5.45 -7.73 9.48
N MET A 61 -6.64 -8.32 9.46
CA MET A 61 -7.33 -8.81 8.27
C MET A 61 -8.25 -7.75 7.64
N THR A 62 -8.33 -6.54 8.19
CA THR A 62 -9.20 -5.50 7.68
C THR A 62 -8.79 -5.08 6.27
N GLU A 63 -9.66 -5.30 5.30
CA GLU A 63 -9.48 -4.81 3.93
C GLU A 63 -9.59 -3.28 3.93
N LEU A 64 -8.50 -2.62 3.51
CA LEU A 64 -8.43 -1.16 3.51
C LEU A 64 -9.07 -0.60 2.25
N ALA A 65 -10.07 0.25 2.44
CA ALA A 65 -10.57 1.11 1.37
C ALA A 65 -9.71 2.37 1.26
N TRP A 66 -9.45 2.75 0.01
CA TRP A 66 -8.68 3.95 -0.34
C TRP A 66 -9.62 4.97 -0.93
N GLU A 67 -9.43 6.25 -0.64
CA GLU A 67 -10.25 7.29 -1.26
C GLU A 67 -10.03 7.31 -2.79
N LEU A 68 -11.05 7.73 -3.51
CA LEU A 68 -10.98 7.99 -4.95
C LEU A 68 -10.47 9.42 -5.21
N PRO A 69 -9.78 9.65 -6.35
CA PRO A 69 -9.38 10.99 -6.78
C PRO A 69 -10.53 12.00 -6.77
N GLU A 70 -10.20 13.28 -6.56
CA GLU A 70 -11.22 14.32 -6.38
C GLU A 70 -12.13 14.46 -7.59
N THR A 71 -11.51 14.47 -8.76
CA THR A 71 -12.12 14.64 -10.07
C THR A 71 -11.96 13.37 -10.89
N LEU A 72 -13.01 13.04 -11.64
CA LEU A 72 -12.92 12.03 -12.69
C LEU A 72 -12.32 12.68 -13.93
N THR A 73 -11.22 12.14 -14.42
CA THR A 73 -10.51 12.60 -15.63
C THR A 73 -10.28 11.42 -16.56
N LEU A 74 -9.89 11.70 -17.82
CA LEU A 74 -9.48 10.66 -18.78
C LEU A 74 -8.27 9.84 -18.29
N TYR A 75 -7.52 10.34 -17.30
CA TYR A 75 -6.35 9.69 -16.72
C TYR A 75 -6.64 8.97 -15.42
N THR A 76 -7.89 8.98 -14.96
CA THR A 76 -8.26 8.27 -13.74
C THR A 76 -7.96 6.78 -13.91
N PRO A 77 -7.19 6.16 -13.00
CA PRO A 77 -6.83 4.76 -13.14
C PRO A 77 -8.05 3.89 -13.34
N HIS A 78 -8.00 2.97 -14.31
CA HIS A 78 -9.13 2.08 -14.61
C HIS A 78 -9.63 1.35 -13.35
N SER A 79 -8.75 0.95 -12.43
CA SER A 79 -9.14 0.37 -11.13
C SER A 79 -10.01 1.27 -10.27
N ASP A 80 -9.76 2.58 -10.28
CA ASP A 80 -10.53 3.55 -9.52
C ASP A 80 -11.92 3.72 -10.14
N VAL A 81 -11.99 3.72 -11.48
CA VAL A 81 -13.25 3.70 -12.23
C VAL A 81 -14.06 2.45 -11.91
N MET A 82 -13.45 1.27 -12.00
CA MET A 82 -14.14 0.01 -11.71
C MET A 82 -14.61 -0.08 -10.26
N ARG A 83 -13.82 0.44 -9.32
CA ARG A 83 -14.19 0.51 -7.91
C ARG A 83 -15.34 1.48 -7.67
N ALA A 84 -15.34 2.64 -8.33
CA ALA A 84 -16.45 3.59 -8.28
C ALA A 84 -17.75 2.97 -8.80
N VAL A 85 -17.69 2.30 -9.96
CA VAL A 85 -18.84 1.60 -10.54
C VAL A 85 -19.35 0.50 -9.61
N SER A 86 -18.44 -0.30 -9.03
CA SER A 86 -18.80 -1.38 -8.12
C SER A 86 -19.61 -0.91 -6.91
N VAL A 87 -19.22 0.21 -6.28
CA VAL A 87 -19.96 0.73 -5.10
C VAL A 87 -21.26 1.42 -5.48
N LEU A 88 -21.41 1.88 -6.72
CA LEU A 88 -22.66 2.45 -7.22
C LEU A 88 -23.70 1.37 -7.50
N ASP A 89 -23.27 0.25 -8.08
CA ASP A 89 -24.15 -0.87 -8.41
C ASP A 89 -24.54 -1.68 -7.16
N GLN A 90 -23.63 -1.84 -6.20
CA GLN A 90 -23.84 -2.65 -5.01
C GLN A 90 -23.33 -1.94 -3.74
N PRO A 91 -23.99 -0.89 -3.26
CA PRO A 91 -23.50 -0.07 -2.16
C PRO A 91 -23.31 -0.83 -0.83
N ASN A 92 -23.96 -1.99 -0.66
CA ASN A 92 -23.91 -2.79 0.56
C ASN A 92 -22.99 -4.02 0.48
N ASN A 93 -22.54 -4.42 -0.72
CA ASN A 93 -21.58 -5.51 -0.84
C ASN A 93 -20.20 -4.87 -0.69
N GLY A 94 -19.56 -5.10 0.46
CA GLY A 94 -18.22 -4.58 0.73
C GLY A 94 -17.21 -4.86 -0.40
N MET A 95 -16.04 -4.23 -0.34
CA MET A 95 -15.06 -4.22 -1.44
C MET A 95 -14.56 -5.60 -1.96
N GLY A 96 -14.89 -6.70 -1.28
CA GLY A 96 -14.41 -8.06 -1.57
C GLY A 96 -14.96 -8.74 -2.84
N GLY A 97 -15.54 -8.00 -3.78
CA GLY A 97 -16.32 -8.55 -4.89
C GLY A 97 -15.99 -8.02 -6.28
N LEU A 98 -14.72 -7.71 -6.60
CA LEU A 98 -14.35 -7.30 -7.96
C LEU A 98 -14.47 -8.43 -9.02
N ALA A 99 -14.89 -9.64 -8.63
CA ALA A 99 -14.88 -10.82 -9.51
C ALA A 99 -16.05 -10.90 -10.50
N SER A 100 -17.00 -9.96 -10.49
CA SER A 100 -18.17 -10.01 -11.37
C SER A 100 -18.62 -8.60 -11.74
N PHE A 101 -17.78 -7.88 -12.47
CA PHE A 101 -18.20 -6.62 -13.07
C PHE A 101 -19.20 -6.93 -14.18
N GLY A 102 -20.45 -6.52 -13.98
CA GLY A 102 -21.32 -6.23 -15.10
C GLY A 102 -20.63 -5.17 -15.93
N VAL A 103 -20.40 -5.45 -17.21
CA VAL A 103 -19.84 -4.47 -18.14
C VAL A 103 -20.86 -3.36 -18.26
N ARG A 104 -20.72 -2.31 -17.45
CA ARG A 104 -21.35 -1.03 -17.77
C ARG A 104 -20.58 -0.51 -18.98
N ASP A 105 -21.29 -0.38 -20.10
CA ASP A 105 -20.72 0.16 -21.35
C ASP A 105 -20.35 1.65 -21.21
N GLU A 106 -20.84 2.31 -20.16
CA GLU A 106 -20.71 3.75 -19.96
C GLU A 106 -19.80 4.10 -18.76
N PHE A 107 -18.92 5.07 -18.97
CA PHE A 107 -18.12 5.68 -17.91
C PHE A 107 -19.03 6.44 -16.92
N PRO A 108 -18.76 6.39 -15.60
CA PRO A 108 -19.57 7.13 -14.65
C PRO A 108 -19.57 8.62 -14.95
N THR A 109 -20.72 9.26 -14.81
CA THR A 109 -20.83 10.73 -14.89
C THR A 109 -20.12 11.39 -13.70
N GLN A 110 -19.83 12.70 -13.77
CA GLN A 110 -19.24 13.43 -12.63
C GLN A 110 -20.13 13.38 -11.37
N ILE A 111 -21.46 13.34 -11.54
CA ILE A 111 -22.41 13.21 -10.43
C ILE A 111 -22.32 11.83 -9.79
N GLU A 112 -22.29 10.77 -10.60
CA GLU A 112 -22.08 9.39 -10.14
C GLU A 112 -20.71 9.23 -9.47
N TRP A 113 -19.67 9.86 -10.02
CA TRP A 113 -18.33 9.87 -9.44
C TRP A 113 -18.35 10.48 -8.04
N ALA A 114 -18.92 11.68 -7.87
CA ALA A 114 -19.03 12.34 -6.57
C ALA A 114 -19.79 11.46 -5.56
N LYS A 115 -20.84 10.76 -6.00
CA LYS A 115 -21.59 9.81 -5.16
C LYS A 115 -20.72 8.61 -4.76
N ALA A 116 -20.01 7.99 -5.71
CA ALA A 116 -19.12 6.87 -5.44
C ALA A 116 -18.00 7.26 -4.47
N ARG A 117 -17.42 8.46 -4.64
CA ARG A 117 -16.42 9.03 -3.74
C ARG A 117 -16.93 9.14 -2.31
N ALA A 118 -18.16 9.64 -2.11
CA ALA A 118 -18.74 9.77 -0.77
C ALA A 118 -18.88 8.40 -0.08
N ILE A 119 -19.36 7.39 -0.81
CA ILE A 119 -19.49 6.01 -0.31
C ILE A 119 -18.12 5.42 0.04
N ILE A 120 -17.16 5.52 -0.88
CA ILE A 120 -15.80 4.98 -0.68
C ILE A 120 -15.07 5.71 0.43
N LYS A 121 -15.30 7.01 0.60
CA LYS A 121 -14.75 7.77 1.72
C LYS A 121 -15.25 7.21 3.06
N GLN A 122 -16.55 6.98 3.20
CA GLN A 122 -17.11 6.38 4.41
C GLN A 122 -16.50 4.98 4.66
N LEU A 123 -16.44 4.13 3.63
CA LEU A 123 -15.82 2.81 3.73
C LEU A 123 -14.33 2.89 4.11
N ALA A 124 -13.61 3.88 3.57
CA ALA A 124 -12.22 4.14 3.90
C ALA A 124 -12.10 4.49 5.38
N ASP A 125 -12.85 5.47 5.87
CA ASP A 125 -12.83 5.89 7.27
C ASP A 125 -13.15 4.69 8.21
N GLU A 126 -14.21 3.93 7.95
CA GLU A 126 -14.57 2.74 8.73
C GLU A 126 -13.51 1.61 8.66
N SER A 127 -12.90 1.39 7.50
CA SER A 127 -11.83 0.39 7.35
C SER A 127 -10.57 0.80 8.10
N TRP A 128 -10.24 2.10 8.10
CA TRP A 128 -9.12 2.62 8.86
C TRP A 128 -9.38 2.49 10.36
N ASP A 129 -10.54 2.89 10.86
CA ASP A 129 -10.87 2.77 12.28
C ASP A 129 -10.70 1.34 12.81
N ARG A 130 -11.14 0.34 12.05
CA ARG A 130 -10.93 -1.09 12.40
C ARG A 130 -9.48 -1.56 12.31
N PHE A 131 -8.71 -0.98 11.39
CA PHE A 131 -7.30 -1.34 11.16
C PHE A 131 -6.34 -0.62 12.11
N MET A 132 -6.72 0.55 12.63
CA MET A 132 -5.87 1.42 13.43
C MET A 132 -5.33 0.74 14.71
N PRO A 133 -6.11 -0.01 15.50
CA PRO A 133 -5.58 -0.75 16.65
C PRO A 133 -4.39 -1.65 16.29
N TYR A 134 -4.45 -2.33 15.14
CA TYR A 134 -3.33 -3.15 14.65
C TYR A 134 -2.10 -2.30 14.36
N VAL A 135 -2.25 -1.17 13.65
CA VAL A 135 -1.13 -0.26 13.32
C VAL A 135 -0.46 0.26 14.59
N TYR A 136 -1.25 0.69 15.57
CA TYR A 136 -0.75 1.18 16.85
C TYR A 136 0.04 0.12 17.60
N THR A 137 -0.51 -1.08 17.71
CA THR A 137 0.11 -2.22 18.39
C THR A 137 1.43 -2.62 17.71
N ALA A 138 1.40 -2.80 16.38
CA ALA A 138 2.56 -3.16 15.58
C ALA A 138 3.68 -2.13 15.71
N ARG A 139 3.34 -0.85 15.60
CA ARG A 139 4.29 0.25 15.75
C ARG A 139 4.91 0.30 17.14
N ARG A 140 4.12 0.05 18.18
CA ARG A 140 4.61 0.04 19.56
C ARG A 140 5.65 -1.07 19.78
N ILE A 141 5.43 -2.27 19.22
CA ILE A 141 6.45 -3.34 19.24
C ILE A 141 7.70 -2.92 18.46
N ALA A 142 7.54 -2.38 17.25
CA ALA A 142 8.67 -1.93 16.43
C ALA A 142 9.51 -0.86 17.14
N LEU A 143 8.87 0.09 17.82
CA LEU A 143 9.55 1.12 18.62
C LEU A 143 10.30 0.53 19.82
N ALA A 144 9.71 -0.45 20.52
CA ALA A 144 10.37 -1.14 21.61
C ALA A 144 11.63 -1.91 21.14
N CYS A 145 11.55 -2.54 19.96
CA CYS A 145 12.69 -3.21 19.34
C CYS A 145 13.77 -2.22 18.89
N ARG A 146 13.37 -1.11 18.25
CA ARG A 146 14.28 -0.02 17.85
C ARG A 146 15.00 0.60 19.04
N ALA A 147 14.32 0.75 20.18
CA ALA A 147 14.89 1.29 21.41
C ALA A 147 15.70 0.25 22.20
N ASN A 148 15.85 -0.98 21.68
CA ASN A 148 16.50 -2.10 22.35
C ASN A 148 15.91 -2.44 23.74
N VAL A 149 14.63 -2.09 23.96
CA VAL A 149 13.87 -2.46 25.16
C VAL A 149 13.34 -3.88 25.02
N MET A 150 13.13 -4.33 23.79
CA MET A 150 12.67 -5.66 23.44
C MET A 150 13.60 -6.26 22.39
N ARG A 151 14.20 -7.41 22.70
CA ARG A 151 15.00 -8.13 21.71
C ARG A 151 14.12 -8.88 20.74
N SER A 152 14.59 -8.98 19.51
CA SER A 152 13.92 -9.69 18.43
C SER A 152 14.89 -10.60 17.71
N ALA A 153 14.39 -11.67 17.12
CA ALA A 153 15.18 -12.62 16.35
C ALA A 153 14.47 -12.98 15.05
N ILE A 154 15.23 -13.48 14.10
CA ILE A 154 14.74 -14.04 12.84
C ILE A 154 15.12 -15.52 12.75
N ARG A 155 14.27 -16.31 12.11
CA ARG A 155 14.51 -17.73 11.84
C ARG A 155 14.10 -18.07 10.41
N ALA A 156 14.89 -18.88 9.72
CA ALA A 156 14.55 -19.32 8.36
C ALA A 156 13.21 -20.10 8.33
N PRO A 157 12.48 -20.07 7.21
CA PRO A 157 11.20 -20.77 7.08
C PRO A 157 11.25 -22.27 7.40
N GLU A 158 12.33 -22.93 7.00
CA GLU A 158 12.62 -24.35 7.21
C GLU A 158 13.05 -24.70 8.64
N GLY A 159 13.26 -23.70 9.50
CA GLY A 159 13.70 -23.86 10.89
C GLY A 159 15.14 -23.40 11.12
N GLY A 160 15.85 -24.08 12.02
CA GLY A 160 17.23 -23.76 12.37
C GLY A 160 17.38 -22.81 13.57
N ALA A 161 18.59 -22.24 13.71
CA ALA A 161 18.94 -21.34 14.80
C ALA A 161 18.24 -19.98 14.66
N PHE A 162 17.97 -19.35 15.80
CA PHE A 162 17.56 -17.96 15.86
C PHE A 162 18.78 -17.07 15.65
N ASN A 163 18.67 -16.13 14.72
CA ASN A 163 19.65 -15.05 14.56
C ASN A 163 19.06 -13.78 15.16
N GLU A 164 19.78 -13.16 16.09
CA GLU A 164 19.33 -11.92 16.71
C GLU A 164 19.19 -10.83 15.64
N CYS A 165 18.07 -10.10 15.70
CA CYS A 165 17.74 -9.05 14.76
C CYS A 165 18.22 -7.72 15.35
N GLU A 166 19.21 -7.13 14.70
CA GLU A 166 19.82 -5.87 15.09
C GLU A 166 18.79 -4.73 15.14
N TRP A 167 18.94 -3.83 16.12
CA TRP A 167 17.99 -2.74 16.38
C TRP A 167 17.73 -1.85 15.14
N HIS A 168 18.74 -1.65 14.29
CA HIS A 168 18.64 -0.77 13.13
C HIS A 168 17.71 -1.33 12.04
N LEU A 169 17.46 -2.65 12.02
CA LEU A 169 16.52 -3.30 11.09
C LEU A 169 15.05 -2.91 11.33
N TRP A 170 14.79 -2.27 12.48
CA TRP A 170 13.50 -1.66 12.86
C TRP A 170 13.40 -0.17 12.53
N ASN A 171 14.44 0.45 11.96
CA ASN A 171 14.43 1.86 11.56
C ASN A 171 13.70 2.08 10.23
N LEU A 172 12.40 1.84 10.22
CA LEU A 172 11.50 1.99 9.07
C LEU A 172 10.43 3.04 9.38
N GLU A 173 10.18 3.92 8.41
CA GLU A 173 9.08 4.91 8.49
C GLU A 173 7.68 4.25 8.54
N GLY A 174 7.57 2.96 8.22
CA GLY A 174 6.32 2.20 8.29
C GLY A 174 6.49 0.92 9.10
N GLY A 175 7.01 1.01 10.33
CA GLY A 175 7.38 -0.18 11.13
C GLY A 175 6.30 -1.27 11.27
N TRP A 176 5.03 -0.92 11.11
CA TRP A 176 3.93 -1.89 11.10
C TRP A 176 3.95 -2.86 9.91
N THR A 177 4.53 -2.50 8.77
CA THR A 177 4.54 -3.36 7.56
C THR A 177 5.36 -4.63 7.75
N ARG A 178 6.29 -4.66 8.72
CA ARG A 178 6.98 -5.89 9.15
C ARG A 178 6.02 -6.97 9.64
N PHE A 179 4.89 -6.56 10.20
CA PHE A 179 3.90 -7.44 10.78
C PHE A 179 2.84 -7.90 9.76
N ASP A 180 2.83 -7.35 8.55
CA ASP A 180 1.85 -7.74 7.52
C ASP A 180 1.96 -9.23 7.19
N THR A 181 3.18 -9.77 7.23
CA THR A 181 3.46 -11.21 7.08
C THR A 181 4.36 -11.76 8.18
N CYS A 182 4.73 -10.93 9.17
CA CYS A 182 5.68 -11.27 10.23
C CYS A 182 6.98 -11.89 9.69
N ARG A 183 7.46 -11.35 8.56
CA ARG A 183 8.67 -11.81 7.87
C ARG A 183 9.64 -10.65 7.61
N LEU A 184 10.92 -10.98 7.53
CA LEU A 184 12.01 -10.06 7.22
C LEU A 184 12.94 -10.69 6.18
N MET A 185 13.31 -9.92 5.17
CA MET A 185 14.36 -10.29 4.20
C MET A 185 15.69 -9.76 4.74
N PRO A 186 16.63 -10.59 5.20
CA PRO A 186 17.87 -10.11 5.84
C PRO A 186 18.81 -9.39 4.86
N ASP A 187 18.77 -9.79 3.59
CA ASP A 187 19.54 -9.23 2.48
C ASP A 187 18.94 -7.93 1.92
N ALA A 188 17.63 -7.75 2.07
CA ALA A 188 16.90 -6.56 1.64
C ALA A 188 15.92 -6.05 2.72
N PRO A 189 16.40 -5.69 3.92
CA PRO A 189 15.52 -5.40 5.05
C PRO A 189 14.65 -4.18 4.79
N TYR A 190 15.06 -3.23 3.96
CA TYR A 190 14.29 -2.03 3.65
C TYR A 190 13.49 -2.13 2.34
N SER A 191 13.33 -3.34 1.79
CA SER A 191 12.50 -3.51 0.60
C SER A 191 11.08 -3.04 0.84
N LYS A 192 10.54 -2.31 -0.14
CA LYS A 192 9.12 -1.92 -0.17
C LYS A 192 8.21 -3.05 -0.63
N THR A 193 8.78 -4.12 -1.17
CA THR A 193 8.03 -5.32 -1.55
C THR A 193 7.79 -6.17 -0.31
N LEU A 194 6.64 -6.84 -0.28
CA LEU A 194 6.39 -7.84 0.76
C LEU A 194 7.46 -8.95 0.67
N PRO A 195 7.89 -9.51 1.81
CA PRO A 195 8.83 -10.63 1.82
C PRO A 195 8.33 -11.79 0.96
N THR A 196 9.25 -12.46 0.25
CA THR A 196 8.95 -13.65 -0.54
C THR A 196 8.74 -14.87 0.37
N ALA A 197 8.52 -16.03 -0.24
CA ALA A 197 8.49 -17.31 0.47
C ALA A 197 9.75 -17.53 1.35
N ASP A 198 10.88 -16.96 0.93
CA ASP A 198 12.21 -17.09 1.55
C ASP A 198 12.45 -16.09 2.71
N GLY A 199 11.49 -15.21 2.97
CA GLY A 199 11.55 -14.27 4.09
C GLY A 199 11.60 -15.00 5.43
N HIS A 200 12.52 -14.59 6.29
CA HIS A 200 12.69 -15.20 7.61
C HIS A 200 11.57 -14.77 8.55
N TRP A 201 11.10 -15.70 9.37
CA TRP A 201 10.08 -15.45 10.38
C TRP A 201 10.61 -14.56 11.49
N LEU A 202 9.81 -13.58 11.92
CA LEU A 202 10.12 -12.68 13.03
C LEU A 202 9.62 -13.25 14.35
N PHE A 203 10.49 -13.17 15.37
CA PHE A 203 10.23 -13.56 16.74
C PHE A 203 10.66 -12.46 17.70
N LEU A 204 10.04 -12.44 18.88
CA LEU A 204 10.41 -11.57 19.99
C LEU A 204 10.87 -12.43 21.15
N HIS A 205 11.80 -11.94 21.95
CA HIS A 205 12.23 -12.63 23.15
C HIS A 205 11.10 -12.57 24.19
N ALA A 206 10.58 -13.73 24.62
CA ALA A 206 9.36 -13.84 25.42
C ALA A 206 9.46 -13.07 26.75
N ALA A 207 10.58 -13.22 27.47
CA ALA A 207 10.81 -12.52 28.73
C ALA A 207 10.83 -10.98 28.59
N ASP A 208 11.36 -10.45 27.47
CA ASP A 208 11.38 -9.01 27.23
C ASP A 208 10.00 -8.51 26.81
N PHE A 209 9.26 -9.31 26.04
CA PHE A 209 7.88 -9.04 25.67
C PHE A 209 6.91 -9.05 26.87
N ASP A 210 7.04 -10.03 27.77
CA ASP A 210 6.22 -10.12 28.98
C ASP A 210 6.45 -8.90 29.89
N LYS A 211 7.73 -8.56 30.16
CA LYS A 211 8.08 -7.33 30.90
C LYS A 211 7.53 -6.07 30.24
N PHE A 212 7.53 -6.02 28.90
CA PHE A 212 6.97 -4.90 28.16
C PHE A 212 5.45 -4.78 28.33
N CYS A 213 4.73 -5.92 28.39
CA CYS A 213 3.29 -5.96 28.62
C CYS A 213 2.89 -5.58 30.06
N GLU A 214 3.72 -5.90 31.05
CA GLU A 214 3.43 -5.64 32.47
C GLU A 214 3.51 -4.15 32.83
N LYS A 215 4.28 -3.36 32.08
CA LYS A 215 4.43 -1.92 32.34
C LYS A 215 3.16 -1.16 31.96
N LYS A 216 2.26 -1.00 32.94
CA LYS A 216 1.04 -0.17 32.85
C LYS A 216 1.34 1.30 32.50
N ASP A 217 2.53 1.80 32.85
CA ASP A 217 2.87 3.22 32.80
C ASP A 217 3.51 3.70 31.48
N HIS A 218 3.60 2.85 30.45
CA HIS A 218 4.08 3.28 29.13
C HIS A 218 3.00 3.96 28.26
N ALA A 219 1.80 4.13 28.81
CA ALA A 219 0.82 5.07 28.32
C ALA A 219 1.24 6.50 28.72
N GLY A 220 2.19 7.10 27.99
CA GLY A 220 1.91 8.49 27.58
C GLY A 220 0.49 8.46 27.00
N SER A 221 -0.42 9.34 27.48
CA SER A 221 -1.87 9.26 27.21
C SER A 221 -2.10 8.71 25.82
N PRO A 222 -2.97 7.69 25.62
CA PRO A 222 -3.29 7.17 24.29
C PRO A 222 -3.37 8.29 23.26
N GLU A 223 -3.96 9.43 23.62
CA GLU A 223 -4.04 10.68 22.85
C GLU A 223 -2.69 11.23 22.35
N GLN A 224 -1.63 11.27 23.17
CA GLN A 224 -0.31 11.79 22.77
C GLN A 224 0.40 10.88 21.77
N ASN A 225 0.26 9.56 21.92
CA ASN A 225 0.77 8.59 20.95
C ASN A 225 -0.14 8.53 19.72
N GLU A 226 -1.44 8.68 19.90
CA GLU A 226 -2.45 8.69 18.86
C GLU A 226 -2.27 9.90 17.94
N ASP A 227 -1.99 11.08 18.47
CA ASP A 227 -1.72 12.30 17.70
C ASP A 227 -0.42 12.22 16.91
N ALA A 228 0.66 11.71 17.51
CA ALA A 228 1.93 11.51 16.80
C ALA A 228 1.78 10.53 15.64
N VAL A 229 1.01 9.47 15.84
CA VAL A 229 0.72 8.47 14.81
C VAL A 229 -0.29 8.99 13.79
N LYS A 230 -1.34 9.70 14.19
CA LYS A 230 -2.30 10.36 13.29
C LYS A 230 -1.57 11.34 12.39
N LYS A 231 -0.65 12.14 12.94
CA LYS A 231 0.19 13.06 12.18
C LYS A 231 1.11 12.32 11.20
N GLU A 232 1.70 11.20 11.60
CA GLU A 232 2.53 10.40 10.69
C GLU A 232 1.71 9.67 9.63
N ILE A 233 0.50 9.20 9.95
CA ILE A 233 -0.43 8.60 8.99
C ILE A 233 -0.91 9.66 8.02
N GLU A 234 -1.22 10.85 8.50
CA GLU A 234 -1.53 11.98 7.64
C GLU A 234 -0.32 12.32 6.77
N GLN A 235 0.91 12.27 7.32
CA GLN A 235 2.12 12.37 6.50
C GLN A 235 2.29 11.20 5.53
N VAL A 236 1.87 9.98 5.83
CA VAL A 236 1.94 8.83 4.91
C VAL A 236 0.82 8.90 3.87
N ARG A 237 -0.38 9.37 4.22
CA ARG A 237 -1.49 9.68 3.32
C ARG A 237 -1.06 10.79 2.38
N GLN A 238 -0.53 11.89 2.92
CA GLN A 238 0.08 12.99 2.18
C GLN A 238 1.25 12.51 1.33
N ARG A 239 2.22 11.75 1.86
CA ARG A 239 3.36 11.20 1.07
C ARG A 239 2.93 10.12 0.09
N ARG A 240 1.75 9.50 0.20
CA ARG A 240 1.23 8.57 -0.80
C ARG A 240 0.41 9.31 -1.86
N SER A 241 -0.20 10.44 -1.51
CA SER A 241 -0.78 11.39 -2.46
C SER A 241 0.25 12.35 -3.08
N SER A 242 1.44 12.49 -2.49
CA SER A 242 2.49 13.46 -2.88
C SER A 242 3.91 12.88 -2.85
N GLY A 243 4.08 11.57 -3.05
CA GLY A 243 5.32 10.82 -2.77
C GLY A 243 6.49 11.01 -3.72
N GLY A 244 6.95 12.24 -3.88
CA GLY A 244 8.17 12.70 -4.49
C GLY A 244 8.24 14.20 -4.22
N ARG A 245 9.36 14.89 -4.47
CA ARG A 245 9.21 16.30 -4.87
C ARG A 245 8.11 16.27 -5.94
N PRO A 246 6.96 16.97 -5.79
CA PRO A 246 5.86 16.83 -6.75
C PRO A 246 6.52 16.91 -8.10
N ASP A 247 6.44 15.83 -8.88
CA ASP A 247 6.93 15.93 -10.23
C ASP A 247 6.23 17.17 -10.74
N LYS A 248 7.01 18.16 -11.20
CA LYS A 248 6.46 19.46 -11.60
C LYS A 248 5.28 19.28 -12.58
N TYR A 249 5.21 18.08 -13.17
CA TYR A 249 4.27 17.59 -14.15
C TYR A 249 3.81 16.18 -13.76
N PRO A 250 2.52 15.84 -13.83
CA PRO A 250 2.05 14.49 -13.62
C PRO A 250 2.44 13.59 -14.82
N TRP A 251 3.64 13.03 -14.79
CA TRP A 251 4.22 12.28 -15.91
C TRP A 251 3.43 11.05 -16.33
N ASP A 252 2.70 10.44 -15.41
CA ASP A 252 1.86 9.28 -15.72
C ASP A 252 0.64 9.69 -16.58
N GLU A 253 0.09 10.89 -16.37
CA GLU A 253 -0.96 11.46 -17.22
C GLU A 253 -0.42 11.77 -18.62
N MET A 254 0.78 12.36 -18.72
CA MET A 254 1.44 12.59 -20.02
C MET A 254 1.78 11.28 -20.74
N ALA A 255 2.14 10.23 -20.02
CA ALA A 255 2.29 8.91 -20.60
C ALA A 255 0.93 8.41 -21.13
N GLY A 256 -0.14 8.54 -20.33
CA GLY A 256 -1.51 8.21 -20.72
C GLY A 256 -1.96 8.94 -22.00
N GLU A 257 -1.66 10.23 -22.12
CA GLU A 257 -1.99 11.00 -23.31
C GLU A 257 -1.20 10.54 -24.54
N LEU A 258 0.08 10.18 -24.35
CA LEU A 258 0.86 9.56 -25.42
C LEU A 258 0.19 8.27 -25.91
N PHE A 259 -0.26 7.41 -25.00
CA PHE A 259 -0.99 6.19 -25.36
C PHE A 259 -2.29 6.52 -26.09
N ARG A 260 -3.05 7.52 -25.63
CA ARG A 260 -4.30 7.96 -26.29
C ARG A 260 -4.02 8.43 -27.72
N ILE A 261 -3.03 9.29 -27.94
CA ILE A 261 -2.65 9.77 -29.28
C ILE A 261 -2.31 8.58 -30.18
N ILE A 262 -1.46 7.66 -29.70
CA ILE A 262 -1.01 6.50 -30.48
C ILE A 262 -2.18 5.56 -30.83
N HIS A 263 -3.06 5.26 -29.87
CA HIS A 263 -4.13 4.27 -30.07
C HIS A 263 -5.38 4.81 -30.74
N VAL A 264 -5.76 6.06 -30.46
CA VAL A 264 -7.03 6.64 -30.95
C VAL A 264 -6.83 7.34 -32.28
N GLU A 265 -5.73 8.06 -32.43
CA GLU A 265 -5.49 8.88 -33.62
C GLU A 265 -4.60 8.16 -34.64
N GLY A 266 -3.92 7.10 -34.20
CA GLY A 266 -2.80 6.50 -34.92
C GLY A 266 -1.59 7.43 -34.87
N ILE A 267 -0.37 6.87 -34.96
CA ILE A 267 0.80 7.71 -35.24
C ILE A 267 0.71 8.08 -36.71
N PRO A 268 0.48 9.35 -37.09
CA PRO A 268 0.47 9.70 -38.50
C PRO A 268 1.82 9.34 -39.12
N ASP A 269 1.84 8.78 -40.34
CA ASP A 269 3.07 8.33 -41.02
C ASP A 269 4.14 9.43 -41.17
N TYR A 270 3.75 10.70 -40.99
CA TYR A 270 4.60 11.88 -41.05
C TYR A 270 4.99 12.46 -39.68
N GLU A 271 4.40 12.00 -38.56
CA GLU A 271 4.81 12.43 -37.23
C GLU A 271 6.11 11.72 -36.81
N THR A 272 7.22 12.39 -37.06
CA THR A 272 8.53 11.94 -36.59
C THR A 272 8.56 11.81 -35.05
N GLU A 273 9.45 10.96 -34.50
CA GLU A 273 9.75 10.90 -33.05
C GLU A 273 10.11 12.28 -32.43
N GLN A 274 10.30 13.31 -33.25
CA GLN A 274 10.54 14.69 -32.85
C GLN A 274 9.27 15.54 -32.67
N GLN A 275 8.15 15.18 -33.30
CA GLN A 275 6.89 15.95 -33.26
C GLN A 275 6.01 15.59 -32.06
N LEU A 276 5.91 14.29 -31.73
CA LEU A 276 5.12 13.80 -30.59
C LEU A 276 5.50 14.46 -29.24
N PRO A 277 6.80 14.63 -28.89
CA PRO A 277 7.16 15.37 -27.67
C PRO A 277 6.65 16.81 -27.63
N ARG A 278 6.59 17.51 -28.78
CA ARG A 278 6.05 18.89 -28.84
C ARG A 278 4.54 18.88 -28.62
N ARG A 279 3.85 17.91 -29.19
CA ARG A 279 2.41 17.74 -29.00
C ARG A 279 2.04 17.46 -27.55
N LEU A 280 2.83 16.61 -26.87
CA LEU A 280 2.69 16.39 -25.42
C LEU A 280 2.96 17.67 -24.60
N MET A 281 3.89 18.53 -25.05
CA MET A 281 4.10 19.84 -24.41
C MET A 281 2.90 20.77 -24.59
N GLU A 282 2.34 20.85 -25.80
CA GLU A 282 1.16 21.68 -26.08
C GLU A 282 -0.04 21.21 -25.26
N TRP A 283 -0.28 19.90 -25.21
CA TRP A 283 -1.31 19.30 -24.36
C TRP A 283 -1.07 19.64 -22.88
N ALA A 284 0.16 19.47 -22.38
CA ALA A 284 0.50 19.81 -20.99
C ALA A 284 0.35 21.30 -20.65
N GLU A 285 0.65 22.19 -21.60
CA GLU A 285 0.43 23.63 -21.43
C GLU A 285 -1.06 23.94 -21.27
N VAL A 286 -1.91 23.28 -22.06
CA VAL A 286 -3.38 23.45 -21.99
C VAL A 286 -3.94 22.84 -20.70
N GLU A 287 -3.58 21.58 -20.40
CA GLU A 287 -4.16 20.83 -19.28
C GLU A 287 -3.65 21.33 -17.92
N TRP A 288 -2.36 21.62 -17.83
CA TRP A 288 -1.70 21.92 -16.55
C TRP A 288 -1.28 23.38 -16.42
N SER A 289 -1.63 24.24 -17.38
CA SER A 289 -1.19 25.64 -17.45
C SER A 289 0.35 25.80 -17.42
N SER A 290 1.09 24.73 -17.70
CA SER A 290 2.55 24.72 -17.84
C SER A 290 3.05 23.43 -18.48
N ALA A 291 3.97 23.57 -19.44
CA ALA A 291 4.63 22.44 -20.10
C ALA A 291 6.00 22.11 -19.50
N PRO A 292 6.42 20.83 -19.45
CA PRO A 292 7.80 20.47 -19.18
C PRO A 292 8.72 20.94 -20.31
N SER A 293 9.99 21.19 -20.01
CA SER A 293 10.96 21.48 -21.06
C SER A 293 11.14 20.26 -21.97
N ILE A 294 11.41 20.49 -23.25
CA ILE A 294 11.65 19.42 -24.23
C ILE A 294 12.76 18.45 -23.78
N ASN A 295 13.77 18.96 -23.07
CA ASN A 295 14.88 18.17 -22.53
C ASN A 295 14.45 17.24 -21.38
N ALA A 296 13.40 17.60 -20.63
CA ALA A 296 12.82 16.74 -19.60
C ALA A 296 11.94 15.63 -20.19
N ILE A 297 11.26 15.90 -21.30
CA ILE A 297 10.31 14.97 -21.95
C ILE A 297 11.05 13.91 -22.76
N LYS A 298 12.02 14.30 -23.59
CA LYS A 298 12.75 13.40 -24.50
C LYS A 298 13.19 12.05 -23.88
N PRO A 299 13.90 12.00 -22.73
CA PRO A 299 14.35 10.74 -22.16
C PRO A 299 13.19 9.85 -21.66
N ARG A 300 12.10 10.46 -21.17
CA ARG A 300 10.90 9.73 -20.71
C ARG A 300 10.10 9.20 -21.90
N PHE A 301 9.93 10.03 -22.91
CA PHE A 301 9.29 9.68 -24.17
C PHE A 301 9.96 8.49 -24.86
N ALA A 302 11.29 8.51 -24.98
CA ALA A 302 12.05 7.39 -25.53
C ALA A 302 11.84 6.09 -24.74
N LYS A 303 11.75 6.18 -23.40
CA LYS A 303 11.47 5.04 -22.53
C LYS A 303 10.05 4.50 -22.74
N TRP A 304 9.05 5.37 -22.85
CA TRP A 304 7.65 4.97 -23.10
C TRP A 304 7.50 4.31 -24.46
N LEU A 305 8.06 4.89 -25.53
CA LEU A 305 8.06 4.30 -26.87
C LEU A 305 8.78 2.95 -26.90
N ALA A 306 9.90 2.79 -26.18
CA ALA A 306 10.60 1.51 -26.11
C ALA A 306 9.74 0.43 -25.42
N GLY A 307 8.97 0.80 -24.39
CA GLY A 307 8.00 -0.08 -23.74
C GLY A 307 6.90 -0.53 -24.71
N LEU A 308 6.29 0.43 -25.42
CA LEU A 308 5.27 0.20 -26.44
C LEU A 308 5.74 -0.72 -27.56
N LYS A 309 6.91 -0.45 -28.15
CA LYS A 309 7.50 -1.28 -29.22
C LYS A 309 7.75 -2.71 -28.75
N LYS A 310 8.04 -2.92 -27.46
CA LYS A 310 8.23 -4.27 -26.91
C LYS A 310 6.92 -5.03 -26.79
N GLU A 311 5.84 -4.34 -26.43
CA GLU A 311 4.50 -4.93 -26.28
C GLU A 311 3.86 -5.25 -27.65
N CYS A 312 4.04 -4.40 -28.67
CA CYS A 312 3.48 -4.67 -30.01
C CYS A 312 4.22 -5.78 -30.79
N ASN A 313 5.43 -6.14 -30.38
CA ASN A 313 6.22 -7.21 -31.00
C ASN A 313 6.14 -8.55 -30.24
N ALA A 314 5.38 -8.61 -29.15
CA ALA A 314 5.11 -9.80 -28.36
C ALA A 314 3.73 -10.38 -28.72
#